data_AF-A0A316TLQ3-F1
#
_entry.id   AF-A0A316TLQ3-F1
#
_cell.length_a   1.000
_cell.length_b   1.000
_cell.length_c   1.000
_cell.angle_alpha   90.00
_cell.angle_beta   90.00
_cell.angle_gamma   90.00
#
_symmetry.space_group_name_H-M   'P 1'
#
loop_
_entity.id
_entity.type
_entity.pdbx_description
1 polymer ?
#
loop_
_entity_poly.entity_id
_entity_poly.type
_entity_poly.pdbx_seq_one_letter_code
_entity_poly.pdbx_strand_id
1 'polypeptide(L)'
;MAALAQPALRLQPKHTNRPYGGGWWPSRADLATQLGDLVGRWPEDRPSIVSYAFLHDDWDQSEAAVPARHLTRTLILILSDRSSCRLLMIPGHARSDVAEQLLSEASDPHSTWRRMDFASTERPGVAQ
;
A
#
# COMPACT_ATOMS: atom_id res chain seq x y z
N MET A 1 5.63 -21.15 -7.39
CA MET A 1 5.38 -19.70 -7.45
C MET A 1 6.57 -19.01 -6.80
N ALA A 2 7.18 -18.03 -7.47
CA ALA A 2 8.33 -17.31 -6.92
C ALA A 2 7.86 -16.45 -5.74
N ALA A 3 8.53 -16.54 -4.60
CA ALA A 3 8.20 -15.73 -3.44
C ALA A 3 8.42 -14.24 -3.76
N LEU A 4 7.41 -13.42 -3.51
CA LEU A 4 7.50 -11.97 -3.65
C LEU A 4 8.63 -11.44 -2.74
N ALA A 5 9.60 -10.73 -3.32
CA ALA A 5 10.74 -10.17 -2.60
C ALA A 5 10.46 -8.73 -2.16
N GLN A 6 10.83 -8.40 -0.92
CA GLN A 6 10.76 -7.03 -0.41
C GLN A 6 12.01 -6.22 -0.80
N PRO A 7 11.89 -4.88 -0.92
CA PRO A 7 10.63 -4.14 -1.06
C PRO A 7 9.99 -4.37 -2.43
N ALA A 8 8.66 -4.34 -2.50
CA ALA A 8 7.89 -4.51 -3.74
C ALA A 8 6.95 -3.32 -3.95
N LEU A 9 6.93 -2.80 -5.18
CA LEU A 9 6.04 -1.71 -5.60
C LEU A 9 5.25 -2.20 -6.82
N ARG A 10 3.92 -2.13 -6.75
CA ARG A 10 3.04 -2.39 -7.89
C ARG A 10 2.11 -1.20 -8.08
N LEU A 11 2.03 -0.69 -9.29
CA LEU A 11 1.29 0.52 -9.61
C LEU A 11 0.31 0.24 -10.75
N GLN A 12 -0.83 0.91 -10.72
CA GLN A 12 -1.74 0.95 -11.85
C GLN A 12 -1.12 1.71 -13.03
N PRO A 13 -1.54 1.42 -14.27
CA PRO A 13 -1.09 2.16 -15.45
C PRO A 13 -1.40 3.66 -15.40
N LYS A 14 -2.47 4.06 -14.72
CA LYS A 14 -2.86 5.46 -14.53
C LYS A 14 -2.88 5.79 -13.05
N HIS A 15 -2.41 6.98 -12.69
CA HIS A 15 -2.58 7.48 -11.33
C HIS A 15 -4.06 7.65 -11.02
N THR A 16 -4.52 7.02 -9.96
CA THR A 16 -5.89 7.10 -9.47
C THR A 16 -5.90 7.23 -7.95
N ASN A 17 -6.98 7.82 -7.46
CA ASN A 17 -7.29 7.95 -6.04
C ASN A 17 -8.38 6.96 -5.59
N ARG A 18 -8.85 6.05 -6.46
CA ARG A 18 -9.98 5.14 -6.16
C ARG A 18 -9.66 3.66 -6.48
N PRO A 19 -9.78 2.76 -5.48
CA PRO A 19 -9.53 3.01 -4.05
C PRO A 19 -8.06 3.35 -3.80
N TYR A 20 -7.13 2.79 -4.59
CA TYR A 20 -5.69 3.00 -4.62
C TYR A 20 -5.21 3.01 -6.08
N GLY A 21 -4.12 3.70 -6.38
CA GLY A 21 -3.41 3.65 -7.66
C GLY A 21 -2.24 2.67 -7.66
N GLY A 22 -2.11 1.87 -6.59
CA GLY A 22 -1.06 0.89 -6.42
C GLY A 22 -0.88 0.46 -4.96
N GLY A 23 0.00 -0.51 -4.77
CA GLY A 23 0.41 -1.01 -3.47
C GLY A 23 1.93 -1.00 -3.33
N TRP A 24 2.37 -0.78 -2.11
CA TRP A 24 3.77 -0.79 -1.71
C TRP A 24 3.94 -1.69 -0.50
N TRP A 25 4.82 -2.67 -0.64
CA TRP A 25 5.30 -3.52 0.42
C TRP A 25 6.75 -3.16 0.76
N PRO A 26 6.98 -2.32 1.79
CA PRO A 26 8.30 -1.86 2.19
C PRO A 26 9.16 -2.98 2.80
N SER A 27 10.45 -2.69 2.93
CA SER A 27 11.36 -3.44 3.79
C SER A 27 10.97 -3.27 5.27
N ARG A 28 11.50 -4.13 6.15
CA ARG A 28 11.27 -4.03 7.61
C ARG A 28 12.04 -2.89 8.30
N ALA A 29 12.68 -2.00 7.54
CA ALA A 29 13.43 -0.87 8.07
C ALA A 29 12.51 0.23 8.65
N ASP A 30 13.10 1.27 9.22
CA ASP A 30 12.37 2.44 9.69
C ASP A 30 11.70 3.22 8.52
N LEU A 31 10.74 4.07 8.85
CA LEU A 31 9.94 4.80 7.86
C LEU A 31 10.78 5.68 6.92
N ALA A 32 11.88 6.28 7.39
CA ALA A 32 12.71 7.14 6.54
C ALA A 32 13.43 6.29 5.48
N THR A 33 14.00 5.15 5.90
CA THR A 33 14.60 4.18 4.98
C THR A 33 13.58 3.65 3.98
N GLN A 34 12.37 3.30 4.46
CA GLN A 34 11.28 2.85 3.59
C GLN A 34 10.95 3.92 2.53
N LEU A 35 10.76 5.18 2.93
CA LEU A 35 10.45 6.26 1.97
C LEU A 35 11.58 6.48 0.96
N GLY A 36 12.84 6.35 1.39
CA GLY A 36 13.99 6.35 0.49
C GLY A 36 13.93 5.22 -0.54
N ASP A 37 13.62 3.99 -0.09
CA ASP A 37 13.41 2.83 -0.97
C ASP A 37 12.27 3.06 -1.97
N LEU A 38 11.18 3.70 -1.53
CA LEU A 38 10.04 4.03 -2.41
C LEU A 38 10.47 5.01 -3.51
N VAL A 39 11.14 6.10 -3.14
CA VAL A 39 11.61 7.11 -4.11
C VAL A 39 12.60 6.47 -5.10
N GLY A 40 13.53 5.64 -4.63
CA GLY A 40 14.49 4.93 -5.48
C GLY A 40 13.86 3.87 -6.40
N ARG A 41 12.65 3.41 -6.11
CA ARG A 41 11.89 2.44 -6.93
C ARG A 41 10.76 3.08 -7.72
N TRP A 42 10.56 4.38 -7.57
CA TRP A 42 9.53 5.09 -8.31
C TRP A 42 9.89 5.07 -9.80
N PRO A 43 8.96 4.67 -10.69
CA PRO A 43 9.25 4.59 -12.10
C PRO A 43 9.65 5.95 -12.69
N GLU A 44 10.73 5.99 -13.48
CA GLU A 44 11.24 7.22 -14.11
C GLU A 44 10.29 7.79 -15.18
N ASP A 45 9.43 6.94 -15.75
CA ASP A 45 8.38 7.31 -16.70
C ASP A 45 7.18 8.01 -16.04
N ARG A 46 7.18 8.12 -14.70
CA ARG A 46 6.13 8.81 -13.93
C ARG A 46 6.63 10.17 -13.43
N PRO A 47 5.71 11.15 -13.25
CA PRO A 47 6.00 12.39 -12.54
C PRO A 47 6.63 12.10 -11.18
N SER A 48 7.62 12.91 -10.79
CA SER A 48 8.39 12.68 -9.56
C SER A 48 7.55 12.96 -8.31
N ILE A 49 7.88 12.27 -7.21
CA ILE A 49 7.25 12.49 -5.92
C ILE A 49 7.78 13.80 -5.33
N VAL A 50 6.88 14.76 -5.08
CA VAL A 50 7.22 16.07 -4.50
C VAL A 50 6.93 16.10 -3.00
N SER A 51 5.85 15.43 -2.58
CA SER A 51 5.44 15.36 -1.19
C SER A 51 4.63 14.09 -0.92
N TYR A 52 4.51 13.73 0.35
CA TYR A 52 3.70 12.61 0.79
C TYR A 52 2.91 12.97 2.05
N ALA A 53 1.76 12.33 2.22
CA ALA A 53 0.96 12.42 3.42
C ALA A 53 0.42 11.03 3.77
N PHE A 54 0.45 10.67 5.05
CA PHE A 54 -0.32 9.53 5.53
C PHE A 54 -1.75 9.99 5.75
N LEU A 55 -2.70 9.28 5.14
CA LEU A 55 -4.09 9.44 5.53
C LEU A 55 -4.23 8.78 6.89
N HIS A 56 -4.43 9.59 7.92
CA HIS A 56 -4.76 9.09 9.24
C HIS A 56 -6.08 8.31 9.13
N ASP A 57 -6.13 7.13 9.74
CA ASP A 57 -7.36 6.35 9.83
C ASP A 57 -8.35 7.12 10.69
N ASP A 58 -9.20 7.91 10.01
CA ASP A 58 -10.46 8.35 10.61
C ASP A 58 -11.26 7.08 10.91
N TRP A 59 -11.16 6.70 12.18
CA TRP A 59 -11.83 5.63 12.90
C TRP A 59 -12.95 4.90 12.14
N ASP A 60 -12.65 3.69 11.68
CA ASP A 60 -13.64 2.63 11.63
C ASP A 60 -13.50 1.79 12.91
N GLN A 61 -14.45 1.96 13.85
CA GLN A 61 -14.45 1.26 15.15
C GLN A 61 -14.42 -0.27 15.01
N SER A 62 -14.72 -0.77 13.82
CA SER A 62 -14.68 -2.18 13.42
C SER A 62 -13.27 -2.80 13.51
N GLU A 63 -12.20 -1.99 13.47
CA GLU A 63 -10.79 -2.44 13.50
C GLU A 63 -10.13 -2.38 14.88
N ALA A 64 -10.83 -1.93 15.92
CA ALA A 64 -10.26 -1.75 17.26
C ALA A 64 -9.67 -3.05 17.88
N ALA A 65 -10.01 -4.22 17.33
CA ALA A 65 -9.47 -5.51 17.75
C ALA A 65 -8.10 -5.85 17.13
N VAL A 66 -7.70 -5.20 16.03
CA VAL A 66 -6.44 -5.48 15.33
C VAL A 66 -5.33 -4.56 15.85
N PRO A 67 -4.19 -5.11 16.30
CA PRO A 67 -3.05 -4.28 16.68
C PRO A 67 -2.57 -3.39 15.53
N ALA A 68 -2.30 -2.11 15.79
CA ALA A 68 -1.90 -1.11 14.79
C ALA A 68 -0.69 -1.50 13.91
N ARG A 69 0.16 -2.43 14.36
CA ARG A 69 1.26 -3.00 13.56
C ARG A 69 0.75 -3.78 12.34
N HIS A 70 -0.43 -4.38 12.42
CA HIS A 70 -1.01 -5.22 11.38
C HIS A 70 -1.95 -4.46 10.44
N LEU A 71 -2.17 -3.17 10.72
CA LEU A 71 -2.97 -2.30 9.89
C LEU A 71 -2.16 -1.83 8.68
N THR A 72 -2.75 -1.93 7.51
CA THR A 72 -2.24 -1.26 6.32
C THR A 72 -2.45 0.24 6.46
N ARG A 73 -1.59 1.03 5.81
CA ARG A 73 -1.66 2.49 5.85
C ARG A 73 -1.94 3.02 4.46
N THR A 74 -2.66 4.13 4.38
CA THR A 74 -2.83 4.85 3.11
C THR A 74 -1.77 5.94 3.00
N LEU A 75 -0.93 5.85 1.97
CA LEU A 75 0.04 6.88 1.60
C LEU A 75 -0.49 7.66 0.40
N ILE A 76 -0.63 8.97 0.54
CA ILE A 76 -0.99 9.87 -0.56
C ILE A 76 0.30 10.52 -1.05
N LEU A 77 0.66 10.28 -2.30
CA LEU A 77 1.78 10.92 -2.98
C LEU A 77 1.27 12.11 -3.78
N ILE A 78 1.92 13.25 -3.64
CA ILE A 78 1.72 14.43 -4.48
C ILE A 78 2.86 14.47 -5.50
N LEU A 79 2.50 14.53 -6.77
CA LEU A 79 3.42 14.41 -7.88
C LEU A 79 3.73 15.77 -8.51
N SER A 80 4.83 15.85 -9.26
CA SER A 80 5.32 17.09 -9.87
C SER A 80 4.37 17.72 -10.89
N ASP A 81 3.50 16.92 -11.50
CA ASP A 81 2.43 17.37 -12.40
C ASP A 81 1.17 17.82 -11.65
N ARG A 82 1.22 17.92 -10.31
CA ARG A 82 0.11 18.20 -9.39
C ARG A 82 -0.95 17.12 -9.33
N SER A 83 -0.74 15.98 -9.99
CA SER A 83 -1.57 14.80 -9.76
C SER A 83 -1.25 14.18 -8.40
N SER A 84 -2.14 13.32 -7.93
CA SER A 84 -1.91 12.55 -6.71
C SER A 84 -2.05 11.06 -6.98
N CYS A 85 -1.27 10.26 -6.27
CA CYS A 85 -1.36 8.81 -6.31
C CYS A 85 -1.55 8.28 -4.90
N ARG A 86 -2.62 7.51 -4.70
CA ARG A 86 -2.89 6.88 -3.40
C ARG A 86 -2.32 5.47 -3.40
N LEU A 87 -1.38 5.18 -2.52
CA LEU A 87 -0.77 3.87 -2.35
C LEU A 87 -1.25 3.20 -1.08
N LEU A 88 -1.50 1.90 -1.18
CA LEU A 88 -1.65 1.03 -0.03
C LEU A 88 -0.25 0.65 0.47
N MET A 89 0.09 1.05 1.69
CA MET A 89 1.32 0.64 2.37
C MET A 89 1.03 -0.57 3.25
N ILE A 90 1.60 -1.71 2.89
CA ILE A 90 1.46 -2.98 3.62
C ILE A 90 2.51 -3.02 4.75
N PRO A 91 2.20 -3.51 5.95
CA PRO A 91 3.20 -3.71 7.00
C PRO A 91 4.40 -4.55 6.52
N GLY A 92 5.62 -4.10 6.82
CA GLY A 92 6.85 -4.80 6.40
C GLY A 92 7.00 -6.21 6.99
N HIS A 93 6.29 -6.56 8.07
CA HIS A 93 6.27 -7.92 8.62
C HIS A 93 5.11 -8.78 8.12
N ALA A 94 4.24 -8.27 7.24
CA ALA A 94 3.16 -9.05 6.65
C ALA A 94 3.71 -10.32 5.96
N ARG A 95 2.91 -11.38 5.94
CA ARG A 95 3.26 -12.60 5.21
C ARG A 95 3.27 -12.34 3.70
N SER A 96 4.17 -13.00 2.98
CA SER A 96 4.36 -12.78 1.55
C SER A 96 3.11 -13.08 0.70
N ASP A 97 2.31 -14.07 1.09
CA ASP A 97 1.06 -14.45 0.43
C ASP A 97 -0.03 -13.38 0.60
N VAL A 98 -0.19 -12.87 1.82
CA VAL A 98 -1.12 -11.76 2.11
C VAL A 98 -0.66 -10.48 1.41
N ALA A 99 0.64 -10.19 1.44
CA ALA A 99 1.20 -9.03 0.76
C ALA A 99 1.02 -9.13 -0.76
N GLU A 100 1.21 -10.31 -1.35
CA GLU A 100 0.95 -10.54 -2.78
C GLU A 100 -0.49 -10.25 -3.17
N GLN A 101 -1.45 -10.75 -2.39
CA GLN A 101 -2.86 -10.52 -2.63
C GLN A 101 -3.21 -9.03 -2.52
N LEU A 102 -2.79 -8.37 -1.44
CA LEU A 102 -3.03 -6.94 -1.23
C LEU A 102 -2.39 -6.08 -2.33
N LEU A 103 -1.16 -6.42 -2.75
CA LEU A 103 -0.49 -5.74 -3.86
C LEU A 103 -1.25 -5.94 -5.18
N SER A 104 -1.70 -7.17 -5.45
CA SER A 104 -2.47 -7.48 -6.67
C SER A 104 -3.74 -6.64 -6.72
N GLU A 105 -4.55 -6.69 -5.67
CA GLU A 105 -5.83 -5.98 -5.58
C GLU A 105 -5.65 -4.45 -5.59
N ALA A 106 -4.66 -3.91 -4.88
CA ALA A 106 -4.40 -2.46 -4.88
C ALA A 106 -3.91 -1.94 -6.24
N SER A 107 -3.31 -2.81 -7.05
CA SER A 107 -2.81 -2.49 -8.40
C SER A 107 -3.79 -2.86 -9.52
N ASP A 108 -4.95 -3.44 -9.22
CA ASP A 108 -5.97 -3.79 -10.21
C ASP A 108 -6.98 -2.64 -10.40
N PRO A 109 -7.07 -2.03 -11.60
CA PRO A 109 -8.04 -0.98 -11.88
C PRO A 109 -9.50 -1.46 -11.83
N HIS A 110 -9.73 -2.78 -11.86
CA HIS A 110 -11.05 -3.41 -11.79
C HIS A 110 -11.38 -3.99 -10.42
N SER A 111 -10.50 -3.82 -9.42
CA SER A 111 -10.76 -4.31 -8.08
C SER A 111 -12.04 -3.69 -7.52
N THR A 112 -12.91 -4.55 -6.99
CA THR A 112 -14.15 -4.15 -6.31
C THR A 112 -13.95 -3.92 -4.82
N TRP A 113 -12.72 -4.11 -4.32
CA TRP A 113 -12.38 -3.98 -2.92
C TRP A 113 -12.51 -2.54 -2.46
N ARG A 114 -13.13 -2.37 -1.29
CA ARG A 114 -13.27 -1.10 -0.60
C ARG A 114 -12.09 -0.93 0.36
N ARG A 115 -11.91 0.29 0.87
CA ARG A 115 -10.84 0.59 1.84
C ARG A 115 -10.82 -0.39 3.03
N MET A 116 -12.01 -0.76 3.54
CA MET A 116 -12.16 -1.72 4.64
C MET A 116 -11.59 -3.11 4.31
N ASP A 117 -11.68 -3.55 3.06
CA ASP A 117 -11.12 -4.85 2.66
C ASP A 117 -9.60 -4.83 2.79
N PHE A 118 -8.95 -3.70 2.53
CA PHE A 118 -7.49 -3.59 2.62
C PHE A 118 -6.95 -3.42 4.03
N ALA A 119 -7.80 -3.12 5.02
CA ALA A 119 -7.34 -2.43 6.21
C ALA A 119 -6.41 -3.22 7.13
N SER A 120 -6.52 -4.55 7.15
CA SER A 120 -5.69 -5.42 7.99
C SER A 120 -5.05 -6.55 7.19
N THR A 121 -3.79 -6.88 7.53
CA THR A 121 -3.14 -8.11 7.06
C THR A 121 -3.55 -9.35 7.85
N GLU A 122 -4.18 -9.14 9.01
CA GLU A 122 -4.77 -10.18 9.85
C GLU A 122 -6.27 -10.20 9.56
N ARG A 123 -6.70 -10.88 8.49
CA ARG A 123 -8.12 -11.11 8.24
C ARG A 123 -8.59 -12.32 9.06
N PRO A 124 -9.60 -12.19 9.94
CA PRO A 124 -10.24 -13.34 10.57
C PRO A 124 -11.11 -14.05 9.54
N GLY A 125 -10.57 -15.02 8.78
CA GLY A 125 -11.37 -15.70 7.77
C GLY A 125 -10.64 -16.48 6.69
N VAL A 126 -9.46 -17.04 6.96
CA VAL A 126 -8.99 -18.19 6.19
C VAL A 126 -8.63 -19.29 7.19
N ALA A 127 -9.68 -19.99 7.64
CA ALA A 127 -9.51 -21.29 8.26
C ALA A 127 -8.81 -22.19 7.22
N GLN A 128 -7.74 -22.86 7.65
CA GLN A 128 -7.26 -24.07 6.99
C GLN A 128 -8.32 -25.16 7.07
#